data_AF-A0A947AH76-F1
#
_entry.id   AF-A0A947AH76-F1
#
_cell.length_a   1.000
_cell.length_b   1.000
_cell.length_c   1.000
_cell.angle_alpha   90.00
_cell.angle_beta   90.00
_cell.angle_gamma   90.00
#
_symmetry.space_group_name_H-M   'P 1'
#
loop_
_entity.id
_entity.type
_entity.pdbx_description
1 polymer ?
#
loop_
_entity_poly.entity_id
_entity_poly.type
_entity_poly.pdbx_seq_one_letter_code
_entity_poly.pdbx_strand_id
1 'polypeptide(L)'
;MSNRKAFTLLEVLISIALLGIVILALFSSVDMMQNSNQQLSQYLEKSKKITKSTKVLYMDIMGSDGNITIKKDEFSRVCLEETRNSLYALPAAKVCWLVLKKENTLARIEGNNYQLPLGSEERVEVDPIMTNIELFDVYHAK
;
A
#
# COMPACT_ATOMS: atom_id res chain seq x y z
N MET A 1 15.91 -23.96 63.53
CA MET A 1 15.84 -22.72 62.72
C MET A 1 16.89 -22.83 61.62
N SER A 2 16.47 -22.82 60.36
CA SER A 2 17.33 -23.08 59.20
C SER A 2 18.29 -21.90 58.94
N ASN A 3 19.58 -22.21 58.75
CA ASN A 3 20.66 -21.29 58.39
C ASN A 3 20.39 -20.63 57.03
N ARG A 4 19.69 -19.48 57.01
CA ARG A 4 19.57 -18.67 55.80
C ARG A 4 20.88 -17.92 55.60
N LYS A 5 21.72 -18.38 54.66
CA LYS A 5 22.91 -17.65 54.23
C LYS A 5 22.47 -16.35 53.55
N ALA A 6 22.91 -15.21 54.07
CA ALA A 6 22.75 -13.91 53.41
C ALA A 6 23.83 -13.74 52.35
N PHE A 7 23.50 -13.02 51.29
CA PHE A 7 24.47 -12.62 50.27
C PHE A 7 25.56 -11.73 50.87
N THR A 8 26.80 -11.97 50.44
CA THR A 8 27.93 -11.11 50.82
C THR A 8 27.90 -9.81 50.02
N LEU A 9 28.46 -8.73 50.59
CA LEU A 9 28.51 -7.43 49.94
C LEU A 9 29.24 -7.49 48.57
N LEU A 10 30.23 -8.37 48.46
CA LEU A 10 30.96 -8.64 47.22
C LEU A 10 30.07 -9.26 46.14
N GLU A 11 29.26 -10.26 46.48
CA GLU A 11 28.33 -10.89 45.54
C GLU A 11 27.25 -9.90 45.06
N VAL A 12 26.80 -9.00 45.93
CA VAL A 12 25.84 -7.94 45.56
C VAL A 12 26.46 -6.97 44.55
N LEU A 13 27.71 -6.53 44.78
CA LEU A 13 28.43 -5.67 43.84
C LEU A 13 28.64 -6.32 42.47
N ILE A 14 29.04 -7.60 42.46
CA ILE A 14 29.19 -8.37 41.21
C ILE A 14 27.84 -8.48 40.49
N SER A 15 26.76 -8.74 41.23
CA SER A 15 25.41 -8.85 40.67
C SER A 15 24.93 -7.53 40.03
N ILE A 16 25.19 -6.39 40.67
CA ILE A 16 24.85 -5.07 40.12
C ILE A 16 25.65 -4.78 38.86
N ALA A 17 26.96 -5.09 38.85
CA ALA A 17 27.80 -4.90 37.67
C ALA A 17 27.33 -5.76 36.49
N LEU A 18 27.04 -7.04 36.73
CA LEU A 18 26.50 -7.94 35.71
C LEU A 18 25.12 -7.48 35.21
N LEU A 19 24.24 -7.05 36.12
CA LEU A 19 22.93 -6.52 35.77
C LEU A 19 23.04 -5.28 34.89
N GLY A 20 23.97 -4.37 35.17
CA GLY A 20 24.22 -3.19 34.34
C GLY A 20 24.58 -3.54 32.90
N ILE A 21 25.45 -4.54 32.71
CA ILE A 21 25.83 -5.03 31.37
C ILE A 21 24.60 -5.63 30.65
N VAL A 22 23.82 -6.45 31.34
CA VAL A 22 22.61 -7.09 30.76
C VAL A 22 21.57 -6.03 30.36
N ILE A 23 21.33 -5.02 31.20
CA ILE A 23 20.36 -3.95 30.92
C ILE A 23 20.71 -3.20 29.63
N LEU A 24 21.99 -2.90 29.39
CA LEU A 24 22.43 -2.23 28.16
C LEU A 24 22.13 -3.05 26.90
N ALA A 25 22.40 -4.36 26.95
CA ALA A 25 22.10 -5.27 25.84
C ALA A 25 20.59 -5.46 25.62
N LEU A 26 19.79 -5.41 26.69
CA LEU A 26 18.33 -5.46 26.59
C LEU A 26 17.76 -4.18 25.97
N PHE A 27 18.28 -3.01 26.33
CA PHE A 27 17.82 -1.75 25.73
C PHE A 27 18.05 -1.70 24.22
N SER A 28 19.23 -2.12 23.75
CA SER A 28 19.51 -2.16 22.30
C SER A 28 18.62 -3.19 21.59
N SER A 29 18.34 -4.33 22.22
CA SER A 29 17.43 -5.34 21.67
C SER A 29 16.00 -4.80 21.55
N VAL A 30 15.51 -4.07 22.54
CA VAL A 30 14.19 -3.44 22.52
C VAL A 30 14.09 -2.40 21.40
N ASP A 31 15.10 -1.54 21.26
CA ASP A 31 15.14 -0.52 20.21
C ASP A 31 15.13 -1.16 18.80
N MET A 32 15.94 -2.21 18.61
CA MET A 32 15.95 -2.99 17.37
C MET A 32 14.59 -3.63 17.06
N MET A 33 13.91 -4.18 18.07
CA MET A 33 12.56 -4.74 17.90
C MET A 33 11.54 -3.67 17.54
N GLN A 34 11.60 -2.48 18.16
CA GLN A 34 10.70 -1.38 17.85
C GLN A 34 10.88 -0.91 16.40
N ASN A 35 12.12 -0.71 15.95
CA ASN A 35 12.40 -0.31 14.58
C ASN A 35 11.96 -1.39 13.57
N SER A 36 12.23 -2.67 13.86
CA SER A 36 11.79 -3.79 13.02
C SER A 36 10.27 -3.85 12.89
N ASN A 37 9.55 -3.64 13.98
CA ASN A 37 8.09 -3.60 13.98
C ASN A 37 7.55 -2.41 13.18
N GLN A 38 8.20 -1.24 13.27
CA GLN A 38 7.83 -0.06 12.48
C GLN A 38 8.00 -0.32 10.97
N GLN A 39 9.13 -0.90 10.56
CA GLN A 39 9.36 -1.27 9.16
C GLN A 39 8.34 -2.31 8.68
N LEU A 40 8.10 -3.35 9.47
CA LEU A 40 7.11 -4.38 9.14
C LEU A 40 5.70 -3.78 8.97
N SER A 41 5.31 -2.87 9.87
CA SER A 41 4.03 -2.16 9.77
C SER A 41 3.92 -1.37 8.46
N GLN A 42 4.97 -0.65 8.05
CA GLN A 42 5.00 0.06 6.78
C GLN A 42 4.85 -0.88 5.57
N TYR A 43 5.54 -2.03 5.58
CA TYR A 43 5.39 -3.05 4.53
C TYR A 43 3.97 -3.62 4.48
N LEU A 44 3.37 -3.91 5.63
CA LEU A 44 2.01 -4.43 5.73
C LEU A 44 0.99 -3.43 5.20
N GLU A 45 1.09 -2.15 5.57
CA GLU A 45 0.20 -1.11 5.04
C GLU A 45 0.35 -0.92 3.53
N LYS A 46 1.58 -0.93 3.01
CA LYS A 46 1.82 -0.90 1.55
C LYS A 46 1.19 -2.11 0.85
N SER A 47 1.42 -3.32 1.38
CA SER A 47 0.90 -4.56 0.80
C SER A 47 -0.64 -4.63 0.82
N LYS A 48 -1.25 -4.20 1.93
CA LYS A 48 -2.71 -4.10 2.07
C LYS A 48 -3.28 -3.12 1.05
N LYS A 49 -2.62 -1.97 0.85
CA LYS A 49 -3.02 -0.98 -0.16
C LYS A 49 -2.97 -1.57 -1.57
N ILE A 50 -1.85 -2.19 -1.94
CA ILE A 50 -1.69 -2.87 -3.25
C ILE A 50 -2.76 -3.94 -3.44
N THR A 51 -2.96 -4.82 -2.47
CA THR A 51 -3.95 -5.90 -2.53
C THR A 51 -5.36 -5.36 -2.73
N LYS A 52 -5.73 -4.30 -1.99
CA LYS A 52 -7.02 -3.64 -2.15
C LYS A 52 -7.17 -3.05 -3.55
N SER A 53 -6.18 -2.32 -4.04
CA SER A 53 -6.19 -1.70 -5.37
C SER A 53 -6.32 -2.74 -6.48
N THR A 54 -5.52 -3.80 -6.43
CA THR A 54 -5.57 -4.91 -7.40
C THR A 54 -6.93 -5.61 -7.37
N LYS A 55 -7.51 -5.80 -6.17
CA LYS A 55 -8.85 -6.37 -6.04
C LYS A 55 -9.90 -5.47 -6.69
N VAL A 56 -9.84 -4.14 -6.50
CA VAL A 56 -10.79 -3.21 -7.13
C VAL A 56 -10.65 -3.24 -8.64
N LEU A 57 -9.43 -3.15 -9.19
CA LEU A 57 -9.19 -3.26 -10.63
C LEU A 57 -9.72 -4.59 -11.20
N TYR A 58 -9.47 -5.69 -10.50
CA TYR A 58 -9.97 -7.00 -10.90
C TYR A 58 -11.50 -7.04 -10.91
N MET A 59 -12.15 -6.48 -9.89
CA MET A 59 -13.61 -6.38 -9.84
C MET A 59 -14.19 -5.45 -10.92
N ASP A 60 -13.50 -4.35 -11.24
CA ASP A 60 -13.87 -3.47 -12.36
C ASP A 60 -13.89 -4.26 -13.67
N ILE A 61 -12.84 -5.05 -13.93
CA ILE A 61 -12.70 -5.90 -15.13
C ILE A 61 -13.75 -7.03 -15.14
N MET A 62 -13.94 -7.74 -14.03
CA MET A 62 -14.93 -8.82 -13.94
C MET A 62 -16.37 -8.32 -14.11
N GLY A 63 -16.67 -7.12 -13.59
CA GLY A 63 -17.97 -6.50 -13.66
C GLY A 63 -18.21 -5.72 -14.96
N SER A 64 -17.26 -5.73 -15.89
CA SER A 64 -17.32 -4.98 -17.14
C SER A 64 -18.16 -5.68 -18.21
N ASP A 65 -18.71 -4.88 -19.11
CA ASP A 65 -19.32 -5.30 -20.38
C ASP A 65 -18.32 -5.92 -21.39
N GLY A 66 -17.02 -5.90 -21.08
CA GLY A 66 -15.95 -6.39 -21.95
C GLY A 66 -15.43 -5.35 -22.94
N ASN A 67 -16.00 -4.14 -22.96
CA ASN A 67 -15.52 -3.04 -23.78
C ASN A 67 -14.35 -2.32 -23.07
N ILE A 68 -13.19 -2.97 -23.15
CA ILE A 68 -11.96 -2.51 -22.49
C ILE A 68 -11.03 -1.90 -23.54
N THR A 69 -10.65 -0.64 -23.33
CA THR A 69 -9.73 0.11 -24.19
C THR A 69 -8.42 0.34 -23.45
N ILE A 70 -7.32 -0.13 -24.03
CA ILE A 70 -5.95 0.15 -23.56
C ILE A 70 -5.32 1.16 -24.50
N LYS A 71 -4.87 2.30 -23.99
CA LYS A 71 -4.18 3.34 -24.76
C LYS A 71 -2.91 3.78 -24.04
N LYS A 72 -1.84 3.96 -24.82
CA LYS A 72 -0.58 4.55 -24.40
C LYS A 72 -0.31 5.75 -25.30
N ASP A 73 -0.74 6.92 -24.86
CA ASP A 73 -0.55 8.20 -25.55
C ASP A 73 0.31 9.13 -24.69
N GLU A 74 -0.19 10.32 -24.35
CA GLU A 74 0.42 11.16 -23.32
C GLU A 74 0.37 10.47 -21.94
N PHE A 75 -0.64 9.62 -21.73
CA PHE A 75 -0.83 8.84 -20.51
C PHE A 75 -0.98 7.35 -20.86
N SER A 76 -0.61 6.49 -19.92
CA SER A 76 -0.96 5.06 -19.98
C SER A 76 -2.29 4.85 -19.28
N ARG A 77 -3.27 4.31 -20.00
CA ARG A 77 -4.64 4.16 -19.50
C ARG A 77 -5.32 2.87 -19.95
N VAL A 78 -6.14 2.34 -19.05
CA VAL A 78 -7.09 1.26 -19.30
C VAL A 78 -8.47 1.79 -18.92
N CYS A 79 -9.39 1.81 -19.88
CA CYS A 79 -10.75 2.26 -19.67
C CYS A 79 -11.73 1.13 -19.93
N LEU A 80 -12.73 1.01 -19.06
CA LEU A 80 -13.87 0.11 -19.16
C LEU A 80 -15.09 0.98 -19.40
N GLU A 81 -15.79 0.78 -20.51
CA GLU A 81 -16.90 1.67 -20.88
C GLU A 81 -18.09 1.52 -19.93
N GLU A 82 -18.43 0.28 -19.56
CA GLU A 82 -19.39 0.00 -18.50
C GLU A 82 -18.86 -1.06 -17.53
N THR A 83 -18.96 -0.78 -16.23
CA THR A 83 -18.80 -1.76 -15.15
C THR A 83 -19.85 -1.58 -14.06
N ARG A 84 -20.25 -2.69 -13.44
CA ARG A 84 -21.14 -2.70 -12.27
C ARG A 84 -20.42 -2.46 -10.95
N ASN A 85 -19.09 -2.42 -10.94
CA ASN A 85 -18.28 -2.20 -9.75
C ASN A 85 -18.06 -0.69 -9.47
N SER A 86 -19.16 0.04 -9.28
CA SER A 86 -19.11 1.46 -8.94
C SER A 86 -18.75 1.67 -7.47
N LEU A 87 -17.81 2.59 -7.19
CA LEU A 87 -17.52 3.05 -5.83
C LEU A 87 -18.48 4.15 -5.37
N TYR A 88 -19.17 4.80 -6.32
CA TYR A 88 -20.06 5.94 -6.09
C TYR A 88 -21.54 5.60 -6.38
N ALA A 89 -21.89 4.31 -6.28
CA ALA A 89 -23.26 3.79 -6.42
C ALA A 89 -23.95 4.12 -7.77
N LEU A 90 -23.18 4.24 -8.83
CA LEU A 90 -23.67 4.31 -10.20
C LEU A 90 -24.13 2.92 -10.67
N PRO A 91 -25.30 2.80 -11.32
CA PRO A 91 -25.82 1.50 -11.78
C PRO A 91 -24.97 0.87 -12.89
N ALA A 92 -24.36 1.71 -13.73
CA ALA A 92 -23.32 1.38 -14.69
C ALA A 92 -22.37 2.57 -14.73
N ALA A 93 -21.08 2.32 -14.56
CA ALA A 93 -20.06 3.37 -14.54
C ALA A 93 -19.01 3.13 -15.62
N LYS A 94 -18.55 4.23 -16.23
CA LYS A 94 -17.31 4.23 -16.99
C LYS A 94 -16.15 4.40 -16.03
N VAL A 95 -15.18 3.50 -16.09
CA VAL A 95 -14.02 3.52 -15.19
C VAL A 95 -12.73 3.53 -16.01
N CYS A 96 -11.88 4.52 -15.76
CA CYS A 96 -10.55 4.61 -16.37
C CYS A 96 -9.47 4.57 -15.30
N TRP A 97 -8.59 3.59 -15.40
CA TRP A 97 -7.33 3.54 -14.68
C TRP A 97 -6.26 4.25 -15.50
N LEU A 98 -5.75 5.35 -14.99
CA LEU A 98 -4.81 6.23 -15.70
C LEU A 98 -3.59 6.52 -14.82
N VAL A 99 -2.41 6.48 -15.43
CA VAL A 99 -1.17 6.89 -14.79
C VAL A 99 -0.90 8.36 -15.06
N LEU A 100 -1.03 9.20 -14.04
CA LEU A 100 -0.72 10.63 -14.08
C LEU A 100 0.80 10.84 -14.07
N LYS A 101 1.28 11.83 -14.84
CA LYS A 101 2.70 12.22 -14.86
C LYS A 101 3.21 12.75 -13.52
N LYS A 102 2.33 13.37 -12.73
CA LYS A 102 2.68 13.85 -11.39
C LYS A 102 2.92 12.64 -10.48
N GLU A 103 4.15 12.49 -10.00
CA GLU A 103 4.57 11.44 -9.06
C GLU A 103 4.25 10.01 -9.56
N ASN A 104 4.09 9.80 -10.87
CA ASN A 104 3.64 8.53 -11.45
C ASN A 104 2.43 7.95 -10.68
N THR A 105 1.38 8.76 -10.54
CA THR A 105 0.22 8.40 -9.72
C THR A 105 -0.76 7.58 -10.52
N LEU A 106 -1.03 6.34 -10.09
CA LEU A 106 -2.18 5.58 -10.56
C LEU A 106 -3.46 6.21 -9.99
N ALA A 107 -4.30 6.72 -10.87
CA ALA A 107 -5.62 7.23 -10.52
C ALA A 107 -6.70 6.35 -11.14
N ARG A 108 -7.80 6.18 -10.41
CA ARG A 108 -9.04 5.59 -10.91
C ARG A 108 -10.04 6.73 -11.11
N ILE A 109 -10.52 6.88 -12.32
CA ILE A 109 -11.50 7.89 -12.70
C ILE A 109 -12.83 7.17 -12.91
N GLU A 110 -13.88 7.60 -12.23
CA GLU A 110 -15.22 7.04 -12.33
C GLU A 110 -16.24 8.12 -12.70
N GLY A 111 -17.15 7.80 -13.60
CA GLY A 111 -18.24 8.70 -13.96
C GLY A 111 -19.15 8.12 -15.03
N ASN A 112 -20.10 8.93 -15.49
CA ASN A 112 -20.99 8.57 -16.58
C ASN A 112 -20.59 9.33 -17.83
N ASN A 113 -20.45 8.63 -18.97
CA ASN A 113 -20.35 9.23 -20.30
C ASN A 113 -19.31 10.37 -20.44
N TYR A 114 -18.11 10.18 -19.89
CA TYR A 114 -16.99 11.11 -20.06
C TYR A 114 -15.98 10.62 -21.08
N GLN A 115 -15.14 11.54 -21.55
CA GLN A 115 -14.01 11.28 -22.42
C GLN A 115 -12.72 11.82 -21.81
N LEU A 116 -11.61 11.18 -22.14
CA LEU A 116 -10.30 11.62 -21.67
C LEU A 116 -9.49 12.14 -22.86
N PRO A 117 -8.91 13.36 -22.80
CA PRO A 117 -8.87 14.27 -21.66
C PRO A 117 -10.22 14.92 -21.31
N LEU A 118 -10.42 15.25 -20.03
CA LEU A 118 -11.70 15.75 -19.53
C LEU A 118 -12.04 17.15 -20.07
N GLY A 119 -13.29 17.34 -20.45
CA GLY A 119 -13.87 18.65 -20.75
C GLY A 119 -14.28 19.43 -19.49
N SER A 120 -14.62 20.72 -19.64
CA SER A 120 -15.03 21.58 -18.51
C SER A 120 -16.35 21.19 -17.86
N GLU A 121 -17.25 20.55 -18.61
CA GLU A 121 -18.58 20.15 -18.14
C GLU A 121 -18.63 18.70 -17.63
N GLU A 122 -17.56 17.93 -17.84
CA GLU A 122 -17.51 16.53 -17.44
C GLU A 122 -17.27 16.42 -15.94
N ARG A 123 -18.20 15.75 -15.25
CA ARG A 123 -18.10 15.49 -13.81
C ARG A 123 -17.71 14.04 -13.61
N VAL A 124 -16.52 13.86 -13.06
CA VAL A 124 -15.97 12.55 -12.73
C VAL A 124 -15.38 12.60 -11.33
N GLU A 125 -15.41 11.46 -10.67
CA GLU A 125 -14.72 11.24 -9.42
C GLU A 125 -13.32 10.71 -9.74
N VAL A 126 -12.30 11.29 -9.10
CA VAL A 126 -10.89 10.93 -9.33
C VAL A 126 -10.28 10.47 -8.02
N ASP A 127 -10.04 9.16 -7.91
CA ASP A 127 -9.39 8.55 -6.77
C ASP A 127 -7.89 8.34 -7.05
N PRO A 128 -6.98 9.05 -6.35
CA PRO A 128 -5.56 8.74 -6.40
C PRO A 128 -5.31 7.44 -5.62
N ILE A 129 -5.02 6.36 -6.36
CA ILE A 129 -4.87 5.03 -5.79
C ILE A 129 -3.48 4.85 -5.21
N MET A 130 -2.42 5.13 -5.96
CA MET A 130 -1.05 4.93 -5.50
C MET A 130 -0.07 5.83 -6.26
N THR A 131 1.00 6.25 -5.61
CA THR A 131 2.06 7.07 -6.19
C THR A 131 3.32 6.25 -6.42
N ASN A 132 4.24 6.80 -7.21
CA ASN A 132 5.55 6.22 -7.54
C ASN A 132 5.44 4.80 -8.13
N ILE A 133 4.48 4.59 -9.04
CA ILE A 133 4.39 3.32 -9.76
C ILE A 133 5.47 3.24 -10.85
N GLU A 134 5.92 2.03 -11.12
CA GLU A 134 6.83 1.74 -12.21
C GLU A 134 6.04 1.34 -13.46
N LEU A 135 6.31 2.02 -14.57
CA LEU A 135 5.82 1.63 -15.89
C LEU A 135 6.84 0.70 -16.53
N PHE A 136 6.39 -0.45 -17.00
CA PHE A 136 7.21 -1.40 -17.74
C PHE A 136 6.47 -1.87 -18.99
N ASP A 137 7.24 -2.16 -20.04
CA ASP A 137 6.71 -2.75 -21.27
C ASP A 137 7.00 -4.25 -21.27
N VAL A 138 5.98 -5.06 -21.54
CA VAL A 138 6.12 -6.52 -21.70
C VAL A 138 6.14 -6.83 -23.19
N TYR A 139 7.26 -7.38 -23.65
CA TYR A 139 7.41 -7.83 -25.03
C TYR A 139 7.21 -9.34 -25.09
N HIS A 140 6.29 -9.81 -25.91
CA HIS A 140 6.23 -11.22 -26.26
C HIS A 140 7.28 -11.49 -27.34
N ALA A 141 8.31 -12.28 -27.03
CA ALA A 141 9.22 -12.78 -28.05
C ALA A 141 8.43 -13.68 -29.02
N LYS A 142 8.54 -13.43 -30.32
CA LYS A 142 7.89 -14.26 -31.35
C LYS A 142 8.47 -15.66 -31.42
#